data_AF-A0A1I7GTJ3-F1
#
_entry.id   AF-A0A1I7GTJ3-F1
#
_cell.length_a   1.000
_cell.length_b   1.000
_cell.length_c   1.000
_cell.angle_alpha   90.00
_cell.angle_beta   90.00
_cell.angle_gamma   90.00
#
_symmetry.space_group_name_H-M   'P 1'
#
loop_
_entity.id
_entity.type
_entity.pdbx_description
1 polymer ?
#
loop_
_entity_poly.entity_id
_entity_poly.type
_entity_poly.pdbx_seq_one_letter_code
_entity_poly.pdbx_strand_id
1 'polypeptide(L)'
;MRMTERQARIRLGHAVAAAGGQVAFARAVGLPVAARSNNSALSKSLRGTQRISPPILDAIGLRRDECGDIHTVEPARISVLAVHAEGDAGVRAAAALVAGIHGPRP
;
A
#
# COMPACT_ATOMS: atom_id res chain seq x y z
N MET A 1 1.08 -13.61 -2.52
CA MET A 1 0.19 -14.46 -3.34
C MET A 1 -0.12 -13.73 -4.64
N ARG A 2 -0.04 -14.41 -5.81
CA ARG A 2 -0.39 -13.82 -7.12
C ARG A 2 -1.91 -13.78 -7.28
N MET A 3 -2.43 -12.66 -7.78
CA MET A 3 -3.84 -12.41 -8.03
C MET A 3 -4.08 -12.05 -9.50
N THR A 4 -5.23 -12.48 -10.01
CA THR A 4 -5.72 -12.05 -11.32
C THR A 4 -6.36 -10.66 -11.25
N GLU A 5 -6.42 -9.95 -12.38
CA GLU A 5 -7.11 -8.66 -12.48
C GLU A 5 -8.58 -8.75 -12.01
N ARG A 6 -9.25 -9.89 -12.28
CA ARG A 6 -10.62 -10.14 -11.84
C ARG A 6 -10.72 -10.19 -10.31
N GLN A 7 -9.82 -10.90 -9.65
CA GLN A 7 -9.78 -10.98 -8.18
C GLN A 7 -9.43 -9.62 -7.55
N ALA A 8 -8.49 -8.89 -8.14
CA ALA A 8 -8.16 -7.53 -7.70
C ALA A 8 -9.36 -6.59 -7.81
N ARG A 9 -10.16 -6.68 -8.89
CA ARG A 9 -11.41 -5.91 -9.05
C ARG A 9 -12.47 -6.27 -8.00
N ILE A 10 -12.62 -7.55 -7.67
CA ILE A 10 -13.55 -7.98 -6.60
C ILE A 10 -13.14 -7.35 -5.28
N ARG A 11 -11.85 -7.41 -4.93
CA ARG A 11 -11.30 -6.79 -3.72
C ARG A 11 -11.51 -5.27 -3.71
N LEU A 12 -11.30 -4.60 -4.85
CA LEU A 12 -11.61 -3.18 -5.02
C LEU A 12 -13.10 -2.89 -4.80
N GLY A 13 -13.99 -3.72 -5.34
CA GLY A 13 -15.44 -3.60 -5.14
C GLY A 13 -15.84 -3.70 -3.66
N HIS A 14 -15.25 -4.65 -2.93
CA HIS A 14 -15.45 -4.76 -1.48
C HIS A 14 -14.91 -3.55 -0.71
N ALA A 15 -13.71 -3.06 -1.05
CA ALA A 15 -13.14 -1.88 -0.41
C ALA A 15 -14.00 -0.62 -0.65
N VAL A 16 -14.52 -0.45 -1.87
CA VAL A 16 -15.42 0.65 -2.22
C VAL A 16 -16.75 0.54 -1.47
N ALA A 17 -17.31 -0.66 -1.36
CA ALA A 17 -18.54 -0.89 -0.59
C ALA A 17 -18.33 -0.60 0.90
N ALA A 18 -17.22 -1.06 1.48
CA ALA A 18 -16.87 -0.81 2.88
C ALA A 18 -16.65 0.69 3.18
N ALA A 19 -16.11 1.44 2.23
CA ALA A 19 -15.94 2.89 2.34
C ALA A 19 -17.26 3.67 2.18
N GLY A 20 -18.38 3.03 1.84
CA GLY A 20 -19.66 3.71 1.60
C GLY A 20 -19.81 4.32 0.19
N GLY A 21 -19.00 3.87 -0.78
CA GLY A 21 -19.12 4.24 -2.19
C GLY A 21 -17.84 4.81 -2.82
N GLN A 22 -17.87 5.02 -4.14
CA GLN A 22 -16.69 5.40 -4.93
C GLN A 22 -16.10 6.75 -4.50
N VAL A 23 -16.96 7.74 -4.19
CA VAL A 23 -16.51 9.08 -3.77
C VAL A 23 -15.84 9.04 -2.40
N ALA A 24 -16.44 8.32 -1.45
CA ALA A 24 -15.90 8.16 -0.11
C ALA A 24 -14.57 7.41 -0.13
N PHE A 25 -14.48 6.33 -0.90
CA PHE A 25 -13.22 5.62 -1.13
C PHE A 25 -12.16 6.54 -1.74
N ALA A 26 -12.48 7.25 -2.82
CA ALA A 26 -11.53 8.15 -3.48
C ALA A 26 -10.99 9.24 -2.53
N ARG A 27 -11.85 9.83 -1.69
CA ARG A 27 -11.44 10.77 -0.65
C ARG A 27 -10.53 10.14 0.39
N ALA A 28 -10.90 8.95 0.89
CA ALA A 28 -10.16 8.26 1.93
C ALA A 28 -8.72 7.91 1.50
N VAL A 29 -8.52 7.66 0.21
CA VAL A 29 -7.22 7.23 -0.35
C VAL A 29 -6.53 8.35 -1.15
N GLY A 30 -7.00 9.59 -1.03
CA GLY A 30 -6.36 10.78 -1.63
C GLY A 30 -6.42 10.84 -3.16
N LEU A 31 -7.32 10.10 -3.80
CA LEU A 31 -7.50 10.15 -5.25
C LEU A 31 -8.30 11.39 -5.67
N PRO A 32 -8.00 11.95 -6.85
CA PRO A 32 -8.77 13.08 -7.38
C PRO A 32 -10.24 12.68 -7.53
N VAL A 33 -11.08 13.32 -6.73
CA VAL A 33 -12.53 13.16 -6.78
C VAL A 33 -13.02 13.95 -7.99
N ALA A 34 -13.11 13.30 -9.14
CA ALA A 34 -13.78 13.89 -10.28
C ALA A 34 -15.22 14.22 -9.88
N ALA A 35 -15.58 15.51 -9.86
CA ALA A 35 -16.79 16.04 -9.23
C ALA A 35 -18.12 15.43 -9.73
N ARG A 36 -18.13 14.68 -10.85
CA ARG A 36 -19.34 14.02 -11.37
C ARG A 36 -19.14 12.87 -12.37
N SER A 37 -17.91 12.44 -12.67
CA SER A 37 -17.73 11.62 -13.87
C SER A 37 -17.73 10.11 -13.55
N ASN A 38 -18.71 9.41 -14.11
CA ASN A 38 -18.61 7.98 -14.44
C ASN A 38 -17.34 7.62 -15.24
N ASN A 39 -16.54 8.60 -15.66
CA ASN A 39 -15.31 8.45 -16.44
C ASN A 39 -14.02 8.52 -15.60
N SER A 40 -14.11 8.51 -14.27
CA SER A 40 -12.94 8.50 -13.38
C SER A 40 -12.15 7.19 -13.52
N ALA A 41 -10.84 7.25 -13.24
CA ALA A 41 -9.97 6.06 -13.28
C ALA A 41 -10.50 4.93 -12.37
N LEU A 42 -11.06 5.29 -11.21
CA LEU A 42 -11.71 4.35 -10.29
C LEU A 42 -12.93 3.68 -10.92
N SER A 43 -13.80 4.46 -11.56
CA SER A 43 -15.02 3.94 -12.22
C SER A 43 -14.67 3.01 -13.40
N LYS A 44 -13.68 3.40 -14.21
CA LYS A 44 -13.14 2.58 -15.32
C LYS A 44 -12.50 1.28 -14.82
N SER A 45 -11.78 1.34 -13.71
CA SER A 45 -11.14 0.17 -13.09
C SER A 45 -12.18 -0.82 -12.56
N LEU A 46 -13.24 -0.33 -11.90
CA LEU A 46 -14.36 -1.14 -11.42
C LEU A 46 -15.13 -1.82 -12.55
N ARG A 47 -15.41 -1.09 -13.64
CA ARG A 47 -16.08 -1.64 -14.82
C ARG A 47 -15.20 -2.56 -15.67
N GLY A 48 -13.90 -2.63 -15.40
CA GLY A 48 -12.95 -3.42 -16.18
C GLY A 48 -12.67 -2.86 -17.58
N THR A 49 -13.09 -1.62 -17.86
CA THR A 49 -12.79 -0.94 -19.14
C THR A 49 -11.35 -0.46 -19.21
N GLN A 50 -10.64 -0.44 -18.07
CA GLN A 50 -9.23 -0.12 -17.96
C GLN A 50 -8.58 -1.04 -16.92
N ARG A 51 -7.27 -1.28 -17.07
CA ARG A 51 -6.47 -1.90 -16.00
C ARG A 51 -6.56 -1.06 -14.73
N ILE A 52 -6.54 -1.71 -13.57
CA ILE A 52 -6.51 -1.01 -12.29
C ILE A 52 -5.21 -0.22 -12.23
N SER A 53 -5.32 1.09 -11.98
CA SER A 53 -4.17 1.98 -11.89
C SER A 53 -3.34 1.68 -10.63
N PRO A 54 -2.00 1.81 -10.66
CA PRO A 54 -1.13 1.60 -9.50
C PRO A 54 -1.61 2.24 -8.18
N PRO A 55 -2.01 3.54 -8.13
CA PRO A 55 -2.43 4.15 -6.87
C PRO A 55 -3.71 3.52 -6.29
N ILE A 56 -4.57 2.93 -7.12
CA ILE A 56 -5.75 2.20 -6.65
C ILE A 56 -5.35 0.83 -6.11
N LEU A 57 -4.38 0.16 -6.74
CA LEU A 57 -3.84 -1.11 -6.24
C LEU A 57 -3.19 -0.91 -4.88
N ASP A 58 -2.34 0.10 -4.74
CA ASP A 58 -1.64 0.41 -3.49
C ASP A 58 -2.64 0.69 -2.35
N ALA A 59 -3.70 1.45 -2.65
CA ALA A 59 -4.78 1.75 -1.72
C ALA A 59 -5.56 0.53 -1.21
N ILE A 60 -5.54 -0.59 -1.95
CA ILE A 60 -6.18 -1.86 -1.54
C ILE A 60 -5.16 -2.92 -1.09
N GLY A 61 -3.90 -2.53 -0.89
CA GLY A 61 -2.82 -3.40 -0.44
C GLY A 61 -2.35 -4.39 -1.51
N LEU A 62 -2.41 -3.99 -2.77
CA LEU A 62 -1.95 -4.76 -3.93
C LEU A 62 -0.87 -3.98 -4.68
N ARG A 63 0.01 -4.67 -5.39
CA ARG A 63 1.00 -4.05 -6.28
C ARG A 63 1.11 -4.84 -7.56
N ARG A 64 1.39 -4.15 -8.67
CA ARG A 64 1.72 -4.79 -9.95
C ARG A 64 3.24 -4.85 -10.11
N ASP A 65 3.78 -5.99 -10.51
CA ASP A 65 5.20 -6.13 -10.85
C ASP A 65 5.51 -5.75 -12.30
N GLU A 66 6.79 -5.81 -12.67
CA GLU A 66 7.29 -5.47 -14.01
C GLU A 66 6.76 -6.42 -15.10
N CYS A 67 6.43 -7.66 -14.73
CA CYS A 67 5.82 -8.66 -15.60
C CYS A 67 4.31 -8.45 -15.79
N GLY A 68 3.70 -7.55 -15.02
CA GLY A 68 2.29 -7.22 -15.08
C GLY A 68 1.40 -8.01 -14.10
N ASP A 69 2.00 -8.82 -13.23
CA ASP A 69 1.30 -9.64 -12.25
C ASP A 69 0.95 -8.85 -11.00
N ILE A 70 -0.24 -9.10 -10.47
CA ILE A 70 -0.72 -8.44 -9.24
C ILE A 70 -0.40 -9.33 -8.05
N HIS A 71 0.16 -8.72 -7.01
CA HIS A 71 0.52 -9.39 -5.77
C HIS A 71 -0.07 -8.65 -4.58
N THR A 72 -0.39 -9.40 -3.53
CA THR A 72 -0.65 -8.81 -2.21
C THR A 72 0.62 -8.21 -1.64
N VAL A 73 0.54 -6.95 -1.22
CA VAL A 73 1.60 -6.32 -0.43
C VAL A 73 1.39 -6.77 1.00
N GLU A 74 2.28 -7.63 1.52
CA GLU A 74 2.33 -7.87 2.95
C GLU A 74 2.95 -6.65 3.64
N PRO A 75 2.42 -6.23 4.80
CA PRO A 75 3.10 -5.21 5.59
C PRO A 75 4.51 -5.72 5.92
N ALA A 76 5.53 -4.89 5.68
CA ALA A 76 6.90 -5.21 6.04
C ALA A 76 6.94 -5.52 7.55
N ARG A 77 7.34 -6.74 7.91
CA ARG A 77 7.52 -7.12 9.31
C ARG A 77 8.83 -6.48 9.80
N ILE A 78 8.73 -5.50 10.67
CA ILE A 78 9.88 -4.92 11.36
C ILE A 78 10.17 -5.79 12.59
N SER A 79 11.28 -6.51 12.57
CA SER A 79 11.79 -7.22 13.75
C SER A 79 12.61 -6.24 14.58
N VAL A 80 12.06 -5.78 15.71
CA VAL A 80 12.78 -4.92 16.66
C VAL A 80 13.55 -5.79 17.64
N LEU A 81 14.88 -5.71 17.61
CA LEU A 81 15.75 -6.39 18.56
C LEU A 81 15.99 -5.44 19.74
N ALA A 82 15.28 -5.66 20.85
CA ALA A 82 15.46 -4.87 22.06
C ALA A 82 16.70 -5.39 22.81
N VAL A 83 17.79 -4.61 22.81
CA VAL A 83 18.99 -4.90 23.61
C VAL A 83 18.81 -4.21 24.97
N HIS A 84 18.66 -4.99 26.03
CA HIS A 84 18.75 -4.46 27.39
C HIS A 84 20.23 -4.23 27.69
N ALA A 85 20.62 -2.97 27.79
CA ALA A 85 22.02 -2.58 27.92
C ALA A 85 22.16 -1.74 29.19
N GLU A 86 22.66 -2.35 30.27
CA GLU A 86 22.96 -1.64 31.51
C GLU A 86 24.40 -1.07 31.46
N GLY A 87 24.54 0.21 31.82
CA GLY A 87 25.82 0.94 31.82
C GLY A 87 26.16 1.67 30.51
N ASP A 88 27.11 2.60 30.60
CA ASP A 88 27.51 3.51 29.50
C ASP A 88 27.95 2.79 28.22
N ALA A 89 28.57 1.61 28.35
CA ALA A 89 28.98 0.79 27.20
C ALA A 89 27.77 0.27 26.41
N GLY A 90 26.68 -0.07 27.11
CA GLY A 90 25.45 -0.58 26.51
C GLY A 90 24.69 0.50 25.73
N VAL A 91 24.63 1.71 26.27
CA VAL A 91 24.00 2.87 25.62
C VAL A 91 24.75 3.25 24.33
N ARG A 92 26.09 3.20 24.33
CA ARG A 92 26.89 3.48 23.12
C ARG A 92 26.69 2.44 22.04
N ALA A 93 26.59 1.15 22.39
CA ALA A 93 26.30 0.09 21.44
C ALA A 93 24.89 0.22 20.82
N ALA A 94 23.88 0.56 21.62
CA ALA A 94 22.52 0.80 21.13
C ALA A 94 22.46 2.03 20.19
N ALA A 95 23.16 3.12 20.54
CA ALA A 95 23.23 4.32 19.70
C ALA A 95 23.94 4.05 18.36
N ALA A 96 25.03 3.28 18.37
CA ALA A 96 25.74 2.88 17.15
C ALA A 96 24.88 2.00 16.24
N LEU A 97 24.07 1.11 16.81
CA LEU A 97 23.14 0.26 16.06
C LEU A 97 22.05 1.10 15.38
N VAL A 98 21.44 2.05 16.10
CA VAL A 98 20.43 2.96 15.56
C VAL A 98 21.01 3.85 14.45
N ALA A 99 22.23 4.38 14.65
CA ALA A 99 22.92 5.18 13.64
C ALA A 99 23.27 4.37 12.38
N GLY A 100 23.66 3.10 12.53
CA GLY A 100 23.91 2.20 11.39
C GLY A 100 22.65 1.83 10.60
N ILE A 101 21.50 1.73 11.27
CA ILE A 101 20.19 1.51 10.62
C ILE A 101 19.72 2.76 9.86
N HIS A 102 20.20 3.94 10.23
CA HIS A 102 19.89 5.24 9.61
C HIS A 102 20.99 5.76 8.66
N GLY A 103 21.92 4.90 8.20
CA GLY A 103 22.98 5.28 7.27
C GLY A 103 22.44 5.99 6.01
N PRO A 104 23.20 6.95 5.43
CA PRO A 104 22.71 7.83 4.38
C PRO A 104 22.26 7.00 3.17
N ARG A 105 21.06 7.31 2.67
CA ARG A 105 20.53 6.75 1.42
C ARG A 105 21.56 6.94 0.29
N PRO A 106 21.91 5.90 -0.49
CA PRO A 106 22.55 6.07 -1.79
C PRO A 106 21.62 6.77 -2.78
#